data_AF-A0A6P6J1G3-F1
#
_entry.id   AF-A0A6P6J1G3-F1
#
_cell.length_a   1.000
_cell.length_b   1.000
_cell.length_c   1.000
_cell.angle_alpha   90.00
_cell.angle_beta   90.00
_cell.angle_gamma   90.00
#
_symmetry.space_group_name_H-M   'P 1'
#
loop_
_entity.id
_entity.type
_entity.pdbx_description
1 polymer ?
#
loop_
_entity_poly.entity_id
_entity_poly.type
_entity_poly.pdbx_seq_one_letter_code
_entity_poly.pdbx_strand_id
1 'polypeptide(L)'
;MWPQAGIAGLMSAMGCTLSARAGQCVAMTAQRGSGKQYPGRLLMGGVWPRSVSLAQDSGSFMRHIKKTFILLLTLAFLLSAVAYVSDFSFETIAYSQTWLTKIRNWTHAEVINSNWADRSQNDLLAPLPNQQIQPRGTTIYHHVAHPSNYNFMLDEPDKCKQDPFLVLMVPVAPHEVNARNAIRSTWGNESSVQGKAVLTLFLVGLTGGAEAQQKLEEESRQHRDLVQSNFVDSYFNLTIKTMVIMDWLATRCPQAAYAMKVDSDMYIGLENLMSLLLSPNTPRQNYITGYLMWNRPVVRNKNSKWYVSEELYPESTYPTYLLGMAYLFSNDLPEKIVEASKEIKPFNIEDAYVGACLKHLGIAPSSPPDPSQFRAYLGQYNREDFFRVITTILGSPQQLIDIWKDVKRPS
;
A
#
# COMPACT_ATOMS: atom_id res chain seq x y z
N MET A 1 33.87 -44.20 15.91
CA MET A 1 32.81 -44.98 15.22
C MET A 1 31.47 -44.30 15.46
N TRP A 2 30.54 -44.39 14.50
CA TRP A 2 29.17 -43.89 14.66
C TRP A 2 28.30 -44.88 15.46
N PRO A 3 27.14 -44.43 15.98
CA PRO A 3 25.88 -44.87 15.37
C PRO A 3 24.90 -43.72 15.06
N GLN A 4 23.96 -44.02 14.16
CA GLN A 4 22.72 -43.26 13.86
C GLN A 4 21.65 -43.62 14.93
N ALA A 5 20.48 -42.98 15.11
CA ALA A 5 19.76 -41.82 14.54
C ALA A 5 18.80 -41.33 15.69
N GLY A 6 17.94 -40.30 15.60
CA GLY A 6 17.54 -39.37 14.54
C GLY A 6 16.17 -38.75 14.90
N ILE A 7 15.75 -37.70 14.17
CA ILE A 7 14.38 -37.11 14.16
C ILE A 7 13.82 -36.63 15.52
N ALA A 8 13.89 -35.32 15.76
CA ALA A 8 12.98 -34.60 16.66
C ALA A 8 12.62 -33.25 16.02
N GLY A 9 11.34 -33.07 15.62
CA GLY A 9 10.95 -31.87 14.87
C GLY A 9 9.53 -31.88 14.33
N LEU A 10 8.53 -31.76 15.21
CA LEU A 10 7.19 -31.24 14.89
C LEU A 10 6.42 -30.90 16.18
N MET A 11 5.76 -29.74 16.19
CA MET A 11 4.70 -29.30 17.11
C MET A 11 4.94 -29.35 18.63
N SER A 12 5.23 -28.18 19.21
CA SER A 12 4.73 -27.82 20.54
C SER A 12 4.08 -26.43 20.44
N ALA A 13 2.75 -26.39 20.44
CA ALA A 13 1.97 -25.15 20.25
C ALA A 13 0.61 -25.21 20.98
N MET A 14 0.61 -25.59 22.26
CA MET A 14 -0.50 -25.38 23.21
C MET A 14 0.07 -25.41 24.63
N GLY A 15 0.07 -24.26 25.30
CA GLY A 15 0.66 -24.12 26.64
C GLY A 15 -0.26 -24.67 27.73
N CYS A 16 0.03 -25.87 28.22
CA CYS A 16 -0.61 -26.46 29.40
C CYS A 16 0.43 -27.03 30.36
N THR A 17 0.76 -26.28 31.41
CA THR A 17 1.59 -26.77 32.53
C THR A 17 0.75 -27.63 33.46
N LEU A 18 1.04 -28.94 33.49
CA LEU A 18 0.49 -29.85 34.50
C LEU A 18 1.07 -29.53 35.88
N SER A 19 0.23 -29.07 36.79
CA SER A 19 0.48 -29.10 38.24
C SER A 19 -0.57 -29.99 38.90
N ALA A 20 -0.14 -30.90 39.76
CA ALA A 20 -1.02 -31.91 40.35
C ALA A 20 -0.72 -32.13 41.83
N ARG A 21 -1.59 -31.62 42.71
CA ARG A 21 -2.27 -32.41 43.76
C ARG A 21 -3.28 -31.58 44.59
N ALA A 22 -4.43 -32.21 44.83
CA ALA A 22 -5.33 -32.11 45.98
C ALA A 22 -5.69 -30.72 46.59
N GLY A 23 -6.98 -30.41 46.65
CA GLY A 23 -7.51 -29.34 47.50
C GLY A 23 -8.91 -28.87 47.09
N GLN A 24 -9.94 -29.33 47.80
CA GLN A 24 -11.35 -28.97 47.60
C GLN A 24 -11.59 -27.45 47.51
N CYS A 25 -12.48 -27.01 46.60
CA CYS A 25 -13.13 -25.70 46.69
C CYS A 25 -14.62 -25.88 47.00
N VAL A 26 -15.11 -25.18 48.02
CA VAL A 26 -16.51 -25.17 48.46
C VAL A 26 -17.26 -24.06 47.71
N ALA A 27 -18.47 -24.35 47.23
CA ALA A 27 -19.32 -23.33 46.62
C ALA A 27 -19.97 -22.46 47.71
N MET A 28 -19.69 -21.15 47.71
CA MET A 28 -20.47 -20.17 48.46
C MET A 28 -21.67 -19.69 47.64
N THR A 29 -22.80 -19.50 48.32
CA THR A 29 -24.08 -19.10 47.74
C THR A 29 -24.36 -17.61 47.90
N ALA A 30 -25.06 -17.01 46.93
CA ALA A 30 -25.59 -15.65 47.03
C ALA A 30 -27.01 -15.56 46.41
N GLN A 31 -28.03 -15.56 47.29
CA GLN A 31 -29.32 -14.90 47.04
C GLN A 31 -29.17 -13.41 47.42
N ARG A 32 -29.99 -12.40 47.05
CA ARG A 32 -31.36 -12.22 46.47
C ARG A 32 -31.32 -10.83 45.76
N GLY A 33 -32.28 -10.37 44.95
CA GLY A 33 -33.54 -10.97 44.48
C GLY A 33 -34.73 -9.97 44.47
N SER A 34 -35.01 -9.32 43.34
CA SER A 34 -36.27 -8.60 43.03
C SER A 34 -36.30 -8.19 41.53
N GLY A 35 -37.43 -8.10 40.80
CA GLY A 35 -38.78 -8.59 41.10
C GLY A 35 -39.89 -7.88 40.28
N LYS A 36 -40.56 -8.58 39.36
CA LYS A 36 -41.89 -8.26 38.75
C LYS A 36 -42.42 -9.47 37.95
N GLN A 37 -43.74 -9.60 37.76
CA GLN A 37 -44.40 -10.89 37.46
C GLN A 37 -45.74 -10.74 36.66
N TYR A 38 -46.21 -11.88 36.10
CA TYR A 38 -47.56 -12.21 35.56
C TYR A 38 -47.83 -11.95 34.05
N PRO A 39 -48.72 -12.72 33.38
CA PRO A 39 -49.08 -14.16 33.51
C PRO A 39 -49.13 -14.91 32.11
N GLY A 40 -49.38 -16.23 31.96
CA GLY A 40 -49.43 -17.33 32.94
C GLY A 40 -50.50 -18.44 32.69
N ARG A 41 -50.33 -19.35 31.70
CA ARG A 41 -51.05 -20.65 31.58
C ARG A 41 -50.11 -21.75 31.01
N LEU A 42 -50.03 -23.01 31.51
CA LEU A 42 -51.00 -24.13 31.70
C LEU A 42 -51.40 -24.78 30.35
N LEU A 43 -51.32 -26.10 30.07
CA LEU A 43 -51.10 -27.38 30.82
C LEU A 43 -50.21 -28.36 29.94
N MET A 44 -49.85 -29.65 30.21
CA MET A 44 -50.00 -30.65 31.30
C MET A 44 -48.95 -31.79 31.17
N GLY A 45 -48.63 -32.51 32.26
CA GLY A 45 -48.74 -33.99 32.38
C GLY A 45 -47.77 -35.02 31.75
N GLY A 46 -46.91 -35.62 32.59
CA GLY A 46 -46.55 -37.08 32.63
C GLY A 46 -45.78 -37.73 31.46
N VAL A 47 -45.03 -38.85 31.60
CA VAL A 47 -44.75 -39.78 32.72
C VAL A 47 -43.31 -40.36 32.52
N TRP A 48 -42.60 -40.75 33.61
CA TRP A 48 -41.29 -41.43 33.55
C TRP A 48 -41.40 -42.94 33.24
N PRO A 49 -40.40 -43.50 32.54
CA PRO A 49 -39.80 -44.72 33.07
C PRO A 49 -38.27 -44.76 33.06
N ARG A 50 -37.75 -45.34 34.16
CA ARG A 50 -36.45 -45.96 34.45
C ARG A 50 -35.32 -45.95 33.41
N SER A 51 -34.12 -45.66 33.96
CA SER A 51 -32.79 -45.95 33.41
C SER A 51 -32.63 -47.34 32.76
N VAL A 52 -31.96 -47.37 31.60
CA VAL A 52 -31.28 -48.55 31.06
C VAL A 52 -29.80 -48.21 30.88
N SER A 53 -28.91 -49.07 31.38
CA SER A 53 -27.46 -48.98 31.11
C SER A 53 -27.14 -49.80 29.87
N LEU A 54 -26.48 -49.18 28.88
CA LEU A 54 -25.81 -49.89 27.79
C LEU A 54 -24.44 -49.26 27.54
N ALA A 55 -23.40 -50.06 27.77
CA ALA A 55 -22.05 -49.76 27.33
C ALA A 55 -21.81 -50.38 25.93
N GLN A 56 -20.79 -49.87 25.22
CA GLN A 56 -20.20 -50.43 24.00
C GLN A 56 -21.13 -50.56 22.77
N ASP A 57 -20.91 -49.69 21.77
CA ASP A 57 -20.23 -50.17 20.56
C ASP A 57 -19.37 -49.04 19.95
N SER A 58 -18.07 -49.32 19.81
CA SER A 58 -17.10 -48.49 19.08
C SER A 58 -16.21 -49.32 18.14
N GLY A 59 -16.57 -50.59 17.90
CA GLY A 59 -15.81 -51.53 17.08
C GLY A 59 -16.08 -51.44 15.57
N SER A 60 -17.28 -51.01 15.16
CA SER A 60 -17.70 -51.02 13.76
C SER A 60 -17.01 -49.96 12.89
N PHE A 61 -16.96 -48.71 13.35
CA PHE A 61 -16.59 -47.53 12.55
C PHE A 61 -15.15 -47.59 12.00
N MET A 62 -14.17 -47.96 12.83
CA MET A 62 -12.75 -48.05 12.42
C MET A 62 -12.47 -49.15 11.38
N ARG A 63 -13.36 -50.14 11.20
CA ARG A 63 -13.15 -51.25 10.28
C ARG A 63 -13.57 -50.92 8.83
N HIS A 64 -14.44 -49.94 8.63
CA HIS A 64 -14.83 -49.46 7.30
C HIS A 64 -13.78 -48.50 6.71
N ILE A 65 -13.31 -47.53 7.49
CA ILE A 65 -12.33 -46.52 7.04
C ILE A 65 -11.05 -47.16 6.47
N LYS A 66 -10.53 -48.20 7.12
CA LYS A 66 -9.35 -48.92 6.62
C LYS A 66 -9.59 -49.63 5.29
N LYS A 67 -10.80 -50.16 5.06
CA LYS A 67 -11.15 -50.82 3.78
C LYS A 67 -11.32 -49.81 2.64
N THR A 68 -12.03 -48.71 2.86
CA THR A 68 -12.21 -47.67 1.83
C THR A 68 -10.90 -46.97 1.49
N PHE A 69 -10.05 -46.70 2.47
CA PHE A 69 -8.72 -46.12 2.24
C PHE A 69 -7.81 -47.04 1.39
N ILE A 70 -7.79 -48.34 1.68
CA ILE A 70 -7.06 -49.32 0.86
C ILE A 70 -7.64 -49.37 -0.56
N LEU A 71 -8.97 -49.40 -0.71
CA LEU A 71 -9.62 -49.43 -2.02
C LEU A 71 -9.26 -48.20 -2.89
N LEU A 72 -9.26 -47.01 -2.28
CA LEU A 72 -8.88 -45.75 -2.92
C LEU A 72 -7.41 -45.74 -3.34
N LEU A 73 -6.49 -46.25 -2.50
CA LEU A 73 -5.08 -46.40 -2.86
C LEU A 73 -4.88 -47.38 -4.02
N THR A 74 -5.58 -48.53 -4.02
CA THR A 74 -5.50 -49.48 -5.15
C THR A 74 -6.08 -48.91 -6.44
N LEU A 75 -7.17 -48.14 -6.35
CA LEU A 75 -7.78 -47.49 -7.51
C LEU A 75 -6.86 -46.39 -8.08
N ALA A 76 -6.27 -45.56 -7.22
CA ALA A 76 -5.30 -44.54 -7.63
C ALA A 76 -4.07 -45.17 -8.29
N PHE A 77 -3.51 -46.24 -7.71
CA PHE A 77 -2.36 -46.93 -8.30
C PHE A 77 -2.69 -47.58 -9.65
N LEU A 78 -3.88 -48.17 -9.80
CA LEU A 78 -4.35 -48.71 -11.08
C LEU A 78 -4.55 -47.61 -12.13
N LEU A 79 -5.13 -46.46 -11.76
CA LEU A 79 -5.31 -45.34 -12.68
C LEU A 79 -3.95 -44.75 -13.13
N SER A 80 -2.98 -44.61 -12.22
CA SER A 80 -1.62 -44.20 -12.57
C SER A 80 -0.91 -45.22 -13.45
N ALA A 81 -1.08 -46.52 -13.19
CA ALA A 81 -0.50 -47.59 -14.02
C ALA A 81 -1.11 -47.62 -15.42
N VAL A 82 -2.44 -47.43 -15.56
CA VAL A 82 -3.11 -47.30 -16.85
C VAL A 82 -2.61 -46.07 -17.61
N ALA A 83 -2.53 -44.89 -16.97
CA ALA A 83 -2.04 -43.67 -17.59
C ALA A 83 -0.57 -43.79 -18.06
N TYR A 84 0.27 -44.50 -17.29
CA TYR A 84 1.68 -44.77 -17.64
C TYR A 84 1.84 -45.77 -18.80
N VAL A 85 0.88 -46.69 -18.99
CA VAL A 85 0.93 -47.71 -20.06
C VAL A 85 0.19 -47.29 -21.33
N SER A 86 -0.77 -46.35 -21.24
CA SER A 86 -1.58 -45.89 -22.38
C SER A 86 -1.10 -44.58 -23.04
N ASP A 87 0.08 -44.09 -22.65
CA ASP A 87 0.77 -42.91 -23.20
C ASP A 87 -0.16 -41.71 -23.45
N PHE A 88 -0.99 -41.43 -22.43
CA PHE A 88 -2.26 -40.71 -22.63
C PHE A 88 -2.11 -39.19 -22.65
N SER A 89 -1.85 -38.64 -23.84
CA SER A 89 -1.75 -37.21 -24.11
C SER A 89 -2.97 -36.43 -23.61
N PHE A 90 -2.76 -35.56 -22.62
CA PHE A 90 -3.83 -34.82 -21.94
C PHE A 90 -4.18 -33.50 -22.64
N GLU A 91 -4.76 -33.58 -23.85
CA GLU A 91 -5.44 -32.41 -24.42
C GLU A 91 -6.79 -32.16 -23.73
N THR A 92 -6.88 -30.96 -23.14
CA THR A 92 -8.10 -30.15 -23.01
C THR A 92 -9.39 -30.80 -22.50
N ILE A 93 -9.57 -30.82 -21.17
CA ILE A 93 -10.91 -30.77 -20.55
C ILE A 93 -11.07 -29.42 -19.84
N ALA A 94 -11.93 -28.56 -20.37
CA ALA A 94 -12.13 -27.21 -19.86
C ALA A 94 -13.07 -27.18 -18.64
N TYR A 95 -12.52 -26.88 -17.46
CA TYR A 95 -13.29 -26.43 -16.29
C TYR A 95 -13.15 -24.92 -16.09
N SER A 96 -14.13 -24.30 -15.41
CA SER A 96 -14.34 -22.84 -15.45
C SER A 96 -13.15 -22.01 -14.93
N GLN A 97 -12.50 -21.30 -15.86
CA GLN A 97 -11.28 -20.52 -15.63
C GLN A 97 -11.47 -19.29 -14.71
N THR A 98 -12.69 -18.93 -14.32
CA THR A 98 -12.99 -17.69 -13.58
C THR A 98 -12.52 -17.71 -12.12
N TRP A 99 -12.57 -18.84 -11.42
CA TRP A 99 -12.13 -18.91 -10.02
C TRP A 99 -10.62 -19.14 -9.89
N LEU A 100 -10.05 -20.03 -10.74
CA LEU A 100 -8.61 -20.29 -10.78
C LEU A 100 -7.81 -19.06 -11.22
N THR A 101 -8.28 -18.27 -12.21
CA THR A 101 -7.62 -17.00 -12.55
C THR A 101 -7.72 -15.99 -11.42
N LYS A 102 -8.84 -15.91 -10.69
CA LYS A 102 -8.99 -14.99 -9.56
C LYS A 102 -8.06 -15.32 -8.40
N ILE A 103 -7.90 -16.61 -8.06
CA ILE A 103 -6.92 -17.06 -7.06
C ILE A 103 -5.49 -16.88 -7.58
N ARG A 104 -5.19 -17.29 -8.82
CA ARG A 104 -3.84 -17.16 -9.41
C ARG A 104 -3.41 -15.70 -9.50
N ASN A 105 -4.30 -14.77 -9.85
CA ASN A 105 -3.96 -13.35 -9.92
C ASN A 105 -3.76 -12.75 -8.51
N TRP A 106 -4.48 -13.24 -7.50
CA TRP A 106 -4.26 -12.85 -6.10
C TRP A 106 -2.90 -13.36 -5.58
N THR A 107 -2.61 -14.66 -5.74
CA THR A 107 -1.32 -15.23 -5.31
C THR A 107 -0.14 -14.71 -6.13
N HIS A 108 -0.30 -14.42 -7.43
CA HIS A 108 0.71 -13.71 -8.19
C HIS A 108 0.92 -12.28 -7.69
N ALA A 109 -0.12 -11.55 -7.28
CA ALA A 109 0.05 -10.20 -6.71
C ALA A 109 0.83 -10.24 -5.39
N GLU A 110 0.52 -11.19 -4.49
CA GLU A 110 1.28 -11.44 -3.26
C GLU A 110 2.76 -11.77 -3.56
N VAL A 111 3.01 -12.72 -4.47
CA VAL A 111 4.35 -13.27 -4.77
C VAL A 111 5.19 -12.33 -5.66
N ILE A 112 4.57 -11.47 -6.47
CA ILE A 112 5.26 -10.39 -7.20
C ILE A 112 5.71 -9.32 -6.20
N ASN A 113 4.87 -8.96 -5.22
CA ASN A 113 5.24 -8.02 -4.15
C ASN A 113 6.42 -8.51 -3.30
N SER A 114 6.54 -9.83 -3.05
CA SER A 114 7.73 -10.39 -2.37
C SER A 114 8.96 -10.44 -3.29
N ASN A 115 8.80 -10.96 -4.52
CA ASN A 115 9.97 -11.38 -5.32
C ASN A 115 10.62 -10.24 -6.12
N TRP A 116 9.89 -9.16 -6.41
CA TRP A 116 10.48 -7.95 -7.02
C TRP A 116 11.19 -7.06 -5.99
N ALA A 117 10.88 -7.20 -4.69
CA ALA A 117 11.60 -6.50 -3.63
C ALA A 117 12.99 -7.09 -3.32
N ASP A 118 13.22 -8.36 -3.67
CA ASP A 118 14.43 -9.12 -3.27
C ASP A 118 15.59 -9.03 -4.30
N ARG A 119 15.29 -8.89 -5.60
CA ARG A 119 16.32 -9.05 -6.66
C ARG A 119 17.12 -7.81 -7.05
N SER A 120 16.75 -6.62 -6.60
CA SER A 120 17.45 -5.36 -6.95
C SER A 120 18.08 -4.62 -5.77
N GLN A 121 17.89 -5.11 -4.53
CA GLN A 121 18.18 -4.32 -3.32
C GLN A 121 19.26 -4.92 -2.40
N ASN A 122 19.70 -6.16 -2.63
CA ASN A 122 20.65 -6.86 -1.76
C ASN A 122 22.10 -6.31 -1.82
N ASP A 123 22.50 -5.60 -2.88
CA ASP A 123 23.85 -5.01 -3.01
C ASP A 123 24.04 -3.66 -2.26
N LEU A 124 23.00 -3.13 -1.60
CA LEU A 124 23.05 -1.84 -0.88
C LEU A 124 22.86 -1.94 0.65
N LEU A 125 22.78 -3.15 1.20
CA LEU A 125 22.39 -3.40 2.60
C LEU A 125 23.54 -3.88 3.50
N ALA A 126 24.76 -3.37 3.29
CA ALA A 126 25.89 -3.58 4.20
C ALA A 126 25.78 -2.66 5.44
N PRO A 127 25.60 -3.17 6.67
CA PRO A 127 25.48 -2.32 7.86
C PRO A 127 26.84 -1.75 8.29
N LEU A 128 26.91 -0.43 8.50
CA LEU A 128 28.09 0.20 9.10
C LEU A 128 28.21 -0.13 10.60
N PRO A 129 29.42 -0.20 11.19
CA PRO A 129 29.60 -0.71 12.55
C PRO A 129 29.10 0.25 13.64
N ASN A 130 27.94 -0.10 14.22
CA ASN A 130 27.60 0.06 15.65
C ASN A 130 28.03 1.37 16.34
N GLN A 131 27.43 2.51 15.97
CA GLN A 131 27.38 3.67 16.87
C GLN A 131 26.28 3.49 17.92
N GLN A 132 26.66 3.53 19.20
CA GLN A 132 25.71 3.46 20.32
C GLN A 132 24.92 4.78 20.42
N ILE A 133 23.69 4.79 19.88
CA ILE A 133 22.78 5.94 20.03
C ILE A 133 22.30 6.00 21.49
N GLN A 134 22.86 6.94 22.25
CA GLN A 134 22.32 7.33 23.55
C GLN A 134 20.98 8.07 23.34
N PRO A 135 19.91 7.75 24.09
CA PRO A 135 18.58 8.32 23.88
C PRO A 135 18.53 9.78 24.36
N ARG A 136 18.81 10.73 23.46
CA ARG A 136 18.85 12.16 23.76
C ARG A 136 17.79 12.95 22.98
N GLY A 137 16.58 13.00 23.54
CA GLY A 137 15.50 13.91 23.14
C GLY A 137 14.56 13.38 22.06
N THR A 138 13.32 13.03 22.45
CA THR A 138 12.23 12.70 21.53
C THR A 138 11.92 13.83 20.54
N THR A 139 12.08 15.09 20.96
CA THR A 139 11.85 16.30 20.15
C THR A 139 12.60 16.34 18.84
N ILE A 140 13.79 15.74 18.73
CA ILE A 140 14.57 15.73 17.49
C ILE A 140 13.77 15.08 16.36
N TYR A 141 13.10 13.95 16.63
CA TYR A 141 12.38 13.18 15.62
C TYR A 141 11.18 13.93 15.02
N HIS A 142 10.48 14.75 15.80
CA HIS A 142 9.32 15.51 15.33
C HIS A 142 9.69 16.44 14.18
N HIS A 143 10.83 17.12 14.30
CA HIS A 143 11.23 18.12 13.32
C HIS A 143 11.91 17.55 12.07
N VAL A 144 12.41 16.30 12.05
CA VAL A 144 13.25 15.79 10.94
C VAL A 144 12.61 16.01 9.57
N ALA A 145 11.32 15.68 9.41
CA ALA A 145 10.62 15.82 8.14
C ALA A 145 10.11 17.25 7.83
N HIS A 146 10.22 18.19 8.76
CA HIS A 146 9.77 19.56 8.56
C HIS A 146 10.65 20.25 7.50
N PRO A 147 10.06 20.93 6.50
CA PRO A 147 10.79 21.38 5.32
C PRO A 147 11.86 22.45 5.62
N SER A 148 11.70 23.23 6.69
CA SER A 148 12.67 24.27 7.10
C SER A 148 14.07 23.75 7.48
N ASN A 149 14.27 22.45 7.62
CA ASN A 149 15.60 21.85 7.78
C ASN A 149 16.38 21.81 6.45
N TYR A 150 15.66 21.96 5.33
CA TYR A 150 16.14 21.71 3.99
C TYR A 150 16.14 23.00 3.16
N ASN A 151 17.06 23.07 2.21
CA ASN A 151 17.31 24.25 1.40
C ASN A 151 17.35 23.85 -0.07
N PHE A 152 16.71 24.67 -0.91
CA PHE A 152 16.65 24.45 -2.35
C PHE A 152 18.01 24.77 -2.98
N MET A 153 18.62 23.77 -3.60
CA MET A 153 19.91 23.85 -4.30
C MET A 153 19.71 24.22 -5.78
N LEU A 154 18.63 23.70 -6.37
CA LEU A 154 18.14 24.08 -7.70
C LEU A 154 16.67 24.45 -7.53
N ASP A 155 16.26 25.58 -8.10
CA ASP A 155 14.93 26.15 -7.92
C ASP A 155 14.43 26.80 -9.22
N GLU A 156 13.12 26.84 -9.37
CA GLU A 156 12.41 27.35 -10.55
C GLU A 156 11.36 28.42 -10.16
N PRO A 157 11.76 29.48 -9.42
CA PRO A 157 10.82 30.45 -8.83
C PRO A 157 10.03 31.25 -9.87
N ASP A 158 10.46 31.24 -11.13
CA ASP A 158 9.81 31.93 -12.23
C ASP A 158 8.65 31.13 -12.86
N LYS A 159 8.59 29.80 -12.66
CA LYS A 159 7.63 28.93 -13.35
C LYS A 159 6.17 29.19 -12.97
N CYS A 160 5.91 29.67 -11.75
CA CYS A 160 4.56 29.97 -11.28
C CYS A 160 4.14 31.44 -11.48
N LYS A 161 4.97 32.29 -12.11
CA LYS A 161 4.63 33.69 -12.44
C LYS A 161 3.52 33.86 -13.50
N GLN A 162 3.00 32.74 -14.04
CA GLN A 162 1.89 32.70 -14.99
C GLN A 162 0.65 31.99 -14.41
N ASP A 163 0.59 31.84 -13.08
CA ASP A 163 -0.52 31.26 -12.31
C ASP A 163 -1.07 29.93 -12.92
N PRO A 164 -0.23 28.87 -13.00
CA PRO A 164 -0.61 27.61 -13.62
C PRO A 164 -1.83 27.00 -12.92
N PHE A 165 -2.81 26.53 -13.68
CA PHE A 165 -4.05 26.00 -13.12
C PHE A 165 -3.82 24.68 -12.36
N LEU A 166 -2.89 23.87 -12.85
CA LEU A 166 -2.49 22.59 -12.26
C LEU A 166 -0.96 22.49 -12.23
N VAL A 167 -0.41 22.10 -11.07
CA VAL A 167 1.01 21.75 -10.91
C VAL A 167 1.16 20.25 -10.63
N LEU A 168 1.91 19.54 -11.48
CA LEU A 168 2.30 18.15 -11.30
C LEU A 168 3.69 18.12 -10.66
N MET A 169 3.75 17.71 -9.39
CA MET A 169 5.00 17.56 -8.64
C MET A 169 5.41 16.10 -8.62
N VAL A 170 6.51 15.78 -9.31
CA VAL A 170 6.99 14.43 -9.55
C VAL A 170 8.19 14.12 -8.65
N PRO A 171 8.01 13.52 -7.47
CA PRO A 171 9.12 12.98 -6.69
C PRO A 171 9.79 11.84 -7.46
N VAL A 172 11.10 11.96 -7.67
CA VAL A 172 11.91 11.01 -8.45
C VAL A 172 13.33 10.98 -7.89
N ALA A 173 14.08 9.89 -8.02
CA ALA A 173 15.46 9.85 -7.56
C ALA A 173 16.41 10.51 -8.59
N PRO A 174 17.52 11.16 -8.18
CA PRO A 174 18.39 11.88 -9.11
C PRO A 174 18.94 11.01 -10.26
N HIS A 175 19.14 9.71 -10.03
CA HIS A 175 19.66 8.77 -11.03
C HIS A 175 18.60 8.27 -12.03
N GLU A 176 17.29 8.48 -11.79
CA GLU A 176 16.20 8.02 -12.67
C GLU A 176 15.94 8.97 -13.85
N VAL A 177 17.00 9.36 -14.56
CA VAL A 177 16.94 10.22 -15.76
C VAL A 177 15.97 9.65 -16.80
N ASN A 178 15.92 8.33 -16.94
CA ASN A 178 15.01 7.63 -17.87
C ASN A 178 13.52 7.84 -17.52
N ALA A 179 13.16 7.91 -16.23
CA ALA A 179 11.78 8.15 -15.81
C ALA A 179 11.37 9.60 -16.10
N ARG A 180 12.25 10.57 -15.77
CA ARG A 180 12.03 11.99 -16.11
C ARG A 180 11.88 12.19 -17.62
N ASN A 181 12.74 11.56 -18.42
CA ASN A 181 12.68 11.67 -19.89
C ASN A 181 11.46 10.97 -20.51
N ALA A 182 10.95 9.88 -19.92
CA ALA A 182 9.68 9.29 -20.33
C ALA A 182 8.50 10.23 -20.03
N ILE A 183 8.48 10.86 -18.85
CA ILE A 183 7.44 11.84 -18.48
C ILE A 183 7.51 13.08 -19.40
N ARG A 184 8.71 13.64 -19.64
CA ARG A 184 8.95 14.76 -20.58
C ARG A 184 8.62 14.43 -22.04
N SER A 185 8.55 13.16 -22.43
CA SER A 185 8.15 12.73 -23.79
C SER A 185 6.71 12.19 -23.87
N THR A 186 5.97 12.25 -22.76
CA THR A 186 4.57 11.82 -22.65
C THR A 186 3.71 12.91 -21.99
N TRP A 187 3.00 12.61 -20.90
CA TRP A 187 2.04 13.52 -20.26
C TRP A 187 2.69 14.77 -19.66
N GLY A 188 3.95 14.70 -19.23
CA GLY A 188 4.64 15.83 -18.63
C GLY A 188 4.87 17.02 -19.57
N ASN A 189 4.71 16.80 -20.89
CA ASN A 189 4.91 17.80 -21.93
C ASN A 189 3.62 18.58 -22.30
N GLU A 190 2.44 18.17 -21.83
CA GLU A 190 1.17 18.82 -22.21
C GLU A 190 0.93 20.09 -21.37
N SER A 191 1.66 21.16 -21.69
CA SER A 191 1.68 22.43 -20.93
C SER A 191 0.38 23.25 -21.00
N SER A 192 -0.56 22.89 -21.88
CA SER A 192 -1.89 23.48 -21.96
C SER A 192 -2.92 22.42 -22.33
N VAL A 193 -3.90 22.20 -21.44
CA VAL A 193 -4.95 21.18 -21.60
C VAL A 193 -6.30 21.83 -21.30
N GLN A 194 -7.29 21.62 -22.17
CA GLN A 194 -8.62 22.26 -22.11
C GLN A 194 -8.58 23.79 -21.89
N GLY A 195 -7.58 24.47 -22.47
CA GLY A 195 -7.40 25.92 -22.36
C GLY A 195 -6.89 26.41 -20.99
N LYS A 196 -6.23 25.53 -20.22
CA LYS A 196 -5.59 25.85 -18.94
C LYS A 196 -4.13 25.42 -18.93
N ALA A 197 -3.27 26.27 -18.38
CA ALA A 197 -1.85 25.98 -18.20
C ALA A 197 -1.64 24.85 -17.17
N VAL A 198 -0.80 23.89 -17.53
CA VAL A 198 -0.35 22.78 -16.68
C VAL A 198 1.17 22.85 -16.58
N LEU A 199 1.70 22.75 -15.36
CA LEU A 199 3.13 22.81 -15.07
C LEU A 199 3.61 21.48 -14.50
N THR A 200 4.60 20.84 -15.13
CA THR A 200 5.27 19.65 -14.59
C THR A 200 6.63 20.04 -14.01
N LEU A 201 6.94 19.59 -12.80
CA LEU A 201 8.24 19.76 -12.15
C LEU A 201 8.66 18.47 -11.44
N PHE A 202 9.96 18.19 -11.44
CA PHE A 202 10.55 17.04 -10.77
C PHE A 202 11.23 17.48 -9.46
N LEU A 203 10.88 16.84 -8.32
CA LEU A 203 11.61 17.04 -7.07
C LEU A 203 12.62 15.90 -6.84
N VAL A 204 13.88 16.28 -6.68
CA VAL A 204 15.03 15.40 -6.46
C VAL A 204 15.80 15.79 -5.18
N GLY A 205 16.38 14.81 -4.50
CA GLY A 205 17.27 15.04 -3.35
C GLY A 205 18.74 15.22 -3.73
N LEU A 206 19.62 14.99 -2.76
CA LEU A 206 21.07 14.92 -2.93
C LEU A 206 21.47 13.78 -3.88
N THR A 207 22.47 14.05 -4.71
CA THR A 207 23.08 13.10 -5.63
C THR A 207 24.17 12.26 -4.96
N GLY A 208 24.55 11.14 -5.58
CA GLY A 208 25.56 10.22 -5.06
C GLY A 208 27.02 10.70 -5.14
N GLY A 209 27.27 11.96 -5.51
CA GLY A 209 28.62 12.53 -5.66
C GLY A 209 28.70 13.63 -6.71
N ALA A 210 29.83 14.35 -6.75
CA ALA A 210 30.00 15.56 -7.57
C ALA A 210 29.77 15.36 -9.08
N GLU A 211 30.15 14.21 -9.64
CA GLU A 211 29.91 13.90 -11.05
C GLU A 211 28.40 13.75 -11.37
N ALA A 212 27.64 13.14 -10.44
CA ALA A 212 26.20 13.01 -10.56
C ALA A 212 25.49 14.37 -10.35
N GLN A 213 26.03 15.21 -9.46
CA GLN A 213 25.58 16.59 -9.27
C GLN A 213 25.76 17.44 -10.54
N GLN A 214 26.94 17.40 -11.16
CA GLN A 214 27.23 18.13 -12.39
C GLN A 214 26.29 17.71 -13.55
N LYS A 215 25.94 16.42 -13.64
CA LYS A 215 24.97 15.91 -14.63
C LYS A 215 23.55 16.40 -14.35
N LEU A 216 23.14 16.47 -13.08
CA LEU A 216 21.85 17.01 -12.68
C LEU A 216 21.74 18.53 -12.96
N GLU A 217 22.83 19.27 -12.76
CA GLU A 217 22.93 20.69 -13.08
C GLU A 217 22.93 20.97 -14.59
N GLU A 218 23.48 20.06 -15.40
CA GLU A 218 23.34 20.07 -16.86
C GLU A 218 21.89 19.82 -17.27
N GLU A 219 21.24 18.79 -16.72
CA GLU A 219 19.83 18.49 -16.96
C GLU A 219 18.91 19.66 -16.56
N SER A 220 19.16 20.28 -15.40
CA SER A 220 18.44 21.48 -14.93
C SER A 220 18.62 22.65 -15.92
N ARG A 221 19.84 22.93 -16.38
CA ARG A 221 20.11 24.00 -17.35
C ARG A 221 19.43 23.75 -18.71
N GLN A 222 19.24 22.49 -19.12
CA GLN A 222 18.59 22.13 -20.38
C GLN A 222 17.07 22.15 -20.31
N HIS A 223 16.46 21.60 -19.26
CA HIS A 223 15.00 21.42 -19.19
C HIS A 223 14.27 22.45 -18.32
N ARG A 224 14.98 23.11 -17.38
CA ARG A 224 14.42 24.08 -16.43
C ARG A 224 13.19 23.56 -15.66
N ASP A 225 13.20 22.29 -15.26
CA ASP A 225 12.06 21.60 -14.61
C ASP A 225 12.47 20.80 -13.36
N LEU A 226 13.71 20.97 -12.89
CA LEU A 226 14.25 20.30 -11.71
C LEU A 226 14.24 21.25 -10.51
N VAL A 227 13.52 20.86 -9.46
CA VAL A 227 13.69 21.40 -8.11
C VAL A 227 14.58 20.41 -7.34
N GLN A 228 15.69 20.87 -6.78
CA GLN A 228 16.55 20.05 -5.92
C GLN A 228 16.57 20.61 -4.51
N SER A 229 16.46 19.75 -3.50
CA SER A 229 16.64 20.14 -2.10
C SER A 229 17.61 19.20 -1.39
N ASN A 230 18.30 19.69 -0.36
CA ASN A 230 19.47 19.03 0.25
C ASN A 230 19.13 17.86 1.21
N PHE A 231 18.07 17.10 0.96
CA PHE A 231 17.76 15.86 1.70
C PHE A 231 18.41 14.63 1.06
N VAL A 232 18.72 13.60 1.85
CA VAL A 232 19.22 12.31 1.33
C VAL A 232 18.07 11.57 0.64
N ASP A 233 18.17 11.35 -0.66
CA ASP A 233 17.11 10.71 -1.44
C ASP A 233 17.06 9.18 -1.16
N SER A 234 15.98 8.72 -0.49
CA SER A 234 15.76 7.31 -0.19
C SER A 234 14.29 7.02 0.10
N TYR A 235 13.88 5.74 -0.01
CA TYR A 235 12.50 5.31 0.28
C TYR A 235 12.01 5.71 1.68
N PHE A 236 12.85 5.56 2.70
CA PHE A 236 12.49 5.94 4.08
C PHE A 236 12.38 7.46 4.29
N ASN A 237 12.94 8.25 3.37
CA ASN A 237 12.88 9.71 3.37
C ASN A 237 11.81 10.28 2.43
N LEU A 238 10.90 9.45 1.87
CA LEU A 238 9.80 9.95 1.04
C LEU A 238 8.94 11.00 1.76
N THR A 239 8.74 10.86 3.07
CA THR A 239 8.03 11.84 3.90
C THR A 239 8.72 13.21 3.90
N ILE A 240 10.06 13.26 3.98
CA ILE A 240 10.84 14.50 3.80
C ILE A 240 10.63 15.06 2.38
N LYS A 241 10.73 14.20 1.36
CA LYS A 241 10.56 14.61 -0.05
C LYS A 241 9.18 15.24 -0.27
N THR A 242 8.09 14.63 0.21
CA THR A 242 6.74 15.21 0.12
C THR A 242 6.60 16.50 0.93
N MET A 243 7.18 16.60 2.13
CA MET A 243 7.10 17.87 2.87
C MET A 243 7.82 19.02 2.15
N VAL A 244 8.91 18.73 1.43
CA VAL A 244 9.58 19.69 0.54
C VAL A 244 8.74 20.02 -0.71
N ILE A 245 7.95 19.07 -1.25
CA ILE A 245 6.95 19.38 -2.30
C ILE A 245 5.93 20.40 -1.76
N MET A 246 5.39 20.15 -0.57
CA MET A 246 4.36 21.01 0.02
C MET A 246 4.91 22.42 0.32
N ASP A 247 6.13 22.52 0.84
CA ASP A 247 6.80 23.81 1.05
C ASP A 247 7.05 24.57 -0.26
N TRP A 248 7.53 23.88 -1.31
CA TRP A 248 7.76 24.52 -2.60
C TRP A 248 6.46 25.06 -3.21
N LEU A 249 5.36 24.28 -3.15
CA LEU A 249 4.06 24.72 -3.64
C LEU A 249 3.53 25.93 -2.84
N ALA A 250 3.61 25.87 -1.50
CA ALA A 250 3.16 26.97 -0.64
C ALA A 250 3.97 28.26 -0.84
N THR A 251 5.29 28.16 -0.99
CA THR A 251 6.19 29.33 -1.01
C THR A 251 6.48 29.88 -2.41
N ARG A 252 6.48 29.03 -3.46
CA ARG A 252 6.79 29.46 -4.85
C ARG A 252 5.56 29.48 -5.76
N CYS A 253 4.54 28.68 -5.47
CA CYS A 253 3.40 28.48 -6.36
C CYS A 253 2.00 28.69 -5.73
N PRO A 254 1.80 29.60 -4.75
CA PRO A 254 0.54 29.68 -4.00
C PRO A 254 -0.70 30.02 -4.86
N GLN A 255 -0.51 30.69 -6.01
CA GLN A 255 -1.60 31.09 -6.90
C GLN A 255 -2.13 29.98 -7.82
N ALA A 256 -1.48 28.81 -7.87
CA ALA A 256 -2.02 27.68 -8.61
C ALA A 256 -3.38 27.25 -8.05
N ALA A 257 -4.30 26.78 -8.90
CA ALA A 257 -5.62 26.38 -8.42
C ALA A 257 -5.62 24.99 -7.77
N TYR A 258 -4.85 24.07 -8.35
CA TYR A 258 -4.68 22.70 -7.87
C TYR A 258 -3.22 22.25 -8.04
N ALA A 259 -2.82 21.27 -7.24
CA ALA A 259 -1.56 20.57 -7.42
C ALA A 259 -1.74 19.07 -7.18
N MET A 260 -0.84 18.27 -7.73
CA MET A 260 -0.89 16.81 -7.68
C MET A 260 0.51 16.26 -7.44
N LYS A 261 0.66 15.45 -6.38
CA LYS A 261 1.82 14.58 -6.20
C LYS A 261 1.59 13.33 -7.04
N VAL A 262 2.58 12.91 -7.81
CA VAL A 262 2.49 11.76 -8.72
C VAL A 262 3.86 11.09 -8.83
N ASP A 263 3.93 9.78 -8.57
CA ASP A 263 5.20 9.04 -8.61
C ASP A 263 5.71 8.86 -10.06
N SER A 264 7.01 8.54 -10.20
CA SER A 264 7.74 8.55 -11.48
C SER A 264 7.42 7.39 -12.43
N ASP A 265 6.62 6.41 -11.99
CA ASP A 265 6.19 5.21 -12.73
C ASP A 265 4.72 5.30 -13.22
N MET A 266 4.10 6.48 -13.12
CA MET A 266 2.67 6.67 -13.39
C MET A 266 2.33 7.03 -14.86
N TYR A 267 1.20 6.51 -15.34
CA TYR A 267 0.44 7.13 -16.42
C TYR A 267 -0.46 8.25 -15.87
N ILE A 268 -0.60 9.36 -16.61
CA ILE A 268 -1.59 10.41 -16.34
C ILE A 268 -2.41 10.72 -17.61
N GLY A 269 -3.72 10.52 -17.53
CA GLY A 269 -4.69 10.90 -18.55
C GLY A 269 -5.17 12.33 -18.32
N LEU A 270 -4.38 13.31 -18.78
CA LEU A 270 -4.60 14.73 -18.45
C LEU A 270 -5.98 15.27 -18.86
N GLU A 271 -6.56 14.83 -19.97
CA GLU A 271 -7.92 15.20 -20.37
C GLU A 271 -8.97 14.77 -19.32
N ASN A 272 -8.82 13.58 -18.72
CA ASN A 272 -9.73 13.09 -17.68
C ASN A 272 -9.50 13.84 -16.35
N LEU A 273 -8.24 14.14 -16.02
CA LEU A 273 -7.88 14.91 -14.83
C LEU A 273 -8.40 16.35 -14.90
N MET A 274 -8.27 16.99 -16.05
CA MET A 274 -8.76 18.35 -16.28
C MET A 274 -10.28 18.41 -16.31
N SER A 275 -10.95 17.39 -16.89
CA SER A 275 -12.41 17.26 -16.83
C SER A 275 -12.92 17.16 -15.38
N LEU A 276 -12.19 16.46 -14.50
CA LEU A 276 -12.48 16.45 -13.05
C LEU A 276 -12.27 17.83 -12.41
N LEU A 277 -11.15 18.50 -12.69
CA LEU A 277 -10.79 19.78 -12.04
C LEU A 277 -11.59 21.00 -12.54
N LEU A 278 -12.10 20.95 -13.75
CA LEU A 278 -12.95 21.98 -14.38
C LEU A 278 -14.45 21.77 -14.10
N SER A 279 -14.85 20.63 -13.56
CA SER A 279 -16.21 20.39 -13.07
C SER A 279 -16.61 21.46 -12.04
N PRO A 280 -17.80 22.07 -12.13
CA PRO A 280 -18.26 23.09 -11.17
C PRO A 280 -18.50 22.53 -9.77
N ASN A 281 -18.58 21.20 -9.63
CA ASN A 281 -18.79 20.51 -8.35
C ASN A 281 -17.48 20.20 -7.62
N THR A 282 -16.32 20.40 -8.24
CA THR A 282 -15.02 20.10 -7.63
C THR A 282 -14.57 21.25 -6.71
N PRO A 283 -14.38 21.02 -5.40
CA PRO A 283 -14.13 22.11 -4.47
C PRO A 283 -12.73 22.74 -4.64
N ARG A 284 -12.65 24.04 -4.39
CA ARG A 284 -11.45 24.87 -4.59
C ARG A 284 -10.59 25.07 -3.34
N GLN A 285 -11.04 24.56 -2.19
CA GLN A 285 -10.36 24.69 -0.90
C GLN A 285 -10.60 23.44 -0.05
N ASN A 286 -9.62 23.09 0.79
CA ASN A 286 -9.62 21.90 1.66
C ASN A 286 -9.94 20.59 0.92
N TYR A 287 -9.67 20.51 -0.39
CA TYR A 287 -10.01 19.37 -1.23
C TYR A 287 -8.78 18.51 -1.49
N ILE A 288 -8.90 17.20 -1.27
CA ILE A 288 -7.91 16.22 -1.70
C ILE A 288 -8.59 14.92 -2.12
N THR A 289 -8.16 14.32 -3.23
CA THR A 289 -8.77 13.14 -3.86
C THR A 289 -7.72 12.22 -4.49
N GLY A 290 -8.04 10.94 -4.62
CA GLY A 290 -7.17 9.92 -5.18
C GLY A 290 -7.68 8.51 -4.91
N TYR A 291 -6.79 7.52 -4.86
CA TYR A 291 -7.15 6.16 -4.46
C TYR A 291 -7.25 6.05 -2.93
N LEU A 292 -8.48 5.97 -2.41
CA LEU A 292 -8.75 5.95 -0.96
C LEU A 292 -8.22 4.69 -0.26
N MET A 293 -7.40 4.92 0.77
CA MET A 293 -6.87 3.91 1.67
C MET A 293 -7.57 4.05 3.03
N TRP A 294 -8.37 3.05 3.39
CA TRP A 294 -9.26 3.06 4.54
C TRP A 294 -8.99 1.83 5.43
N ASN A 295 -9.15 2.00 6.75
CA ASN A 295 -8.96 0.94 7.76
C ASN A 295 -7.65 0.14 7.61
N ARG A 296 -6.56 0.79 7.19
CA ARG A 296 -5.27 0.13 6.96
C ARG A 296 -4.52 -0.07 8.29
N PRO A 297 -4.19 -1.32 8.67
CA PRO A 297 -3.44 -1.57 9.90
C PRO A 297 -1.99 -1.10 9.76
N VAL A 298 -1.41 -0.63 10.85
CA VAL A 298 -0.01 -0.20 10.90
C VAL A 298 0.89 -1.43 10.99
N VAL A 299 1.86 -1.55 10.09
CA VAL A 299 2.74 -2.72 10.02
C VAL A 299 3.75 -2.66 11.17
N ARG A 300 3.55 -3.49 12.20
CA ARG A 300 4.46 -3.61 13.35
C ARG A 300 5.57 -4.66 13.18
N ASN A 301 5.62 -5.37 12.05
CA ASN A 301 6.69 -6.31 11.74
C ASN A 301 7.97 -5.57 11.33
N LYS A 302 8.99 -5.58 12.21
CA LYS A 302 10.30 -4.92 11.99
C LYS A 302 11.05 -5.37 10.74
N ASN A 303 10.73 -6.53 10.18
CA ASN A 303 11.35 -7.06 8.97
C ASN A 303 10.64 -6.60 7.67
N SER A 304 9.62 -5.76 7.76
CA SER A 304 8.93 -5.18 6.60
C SER A 304 9.47 -3.80 6.26
N LYS A 305 9.64 -3.52 4.96
CA LYS A 305 9.94 -2.15 4.46
C LYS A 305 8.86 -1.12 4.84
N TRP A 306 7.65 -1.58 5.20
CA TRP A 306 6.54 -0.75 5.64
C TRP A 306 6.43 -0.60 7.17
N TYR A 307 7.42 -1.09 7.93
CA TYR A 307 7.42 -1.01 9.39
C TYR A 307 7.28 0.43 9.90
N VAL A 308 6.43 0.63 10.91
CA VAL A 308 6.35 1.85 11.73
C VAL A 308 6.24 1.46 13.21
N SER A 309 7.06 2.05 14.07
CA SER A 309 7.05 1.79 15.51
C SER A 309 5.87 2.49 16.21
N GLU A 310 5.44 1.93 17.35
CA GLU A 310 4.44 2.56 18.22
C GLU A 310 4.93 3.90 18.79
N GLU A 311 6.25 4.08 18.92
CA GLU A 311 6.86 5.36 19.29
C GLU A 311 6.67 6.46 18.21
N LEU A 312 6.67 6.10 16.92
CA LEU A 312 6.50 7.07 15.83
C LEU A 312 5.02 7.36 15.57
N TYR A 313 4.19 6.32 15.61
CA TYR A 313 2.74 6.41 15.42
C TYR A 313 2.05 5.37 16.32
N PRO A 314 1.43 5.76 17.45
CA PRO A 314 0.91 4.81 18.45
C PRO A 314 -0.29 3.97 18.02
N GLU A 315 -1.21 4.56 17.23
CA GLU A 315 -2.48 3.92 16.85
C GLU A 315 -2.24 2.64 16.04
N SER A 316 -3.08 1.62 16.21
CA SER A 316 -2.97 0.34 15.47
C SER A 316 -3.40 0.44 14.00
N THR A 317 -4.06 1.54 13.62
CA THR A 317 -4.65 1.78 12.29
C THR A 317 -4.32 3.20 11.84
N TYR A 318 -4.00 3.37 10.56
CA TYR A 318 -3.86 4.69 9.95
C TYR A 318 -5.22 5.42 9.85
N PRO A 319 -5.24 6.77 9.74
CA PRO A 319 -6.44 7.49 9.29
C PRO A 319 -6.85 7.04 7.88
N THR A 320 -7.98 7.53 7.38
CA THR A 320 -8.21 7.50 5.93
C THR A 320 -7.15 8.37 5.26
N TYR A 321 -6.46 7.82 4.25
CA TYR A 321 -5.46 8.51 3.44
C TYR A 321 -5.63 8.17 1.96
N LEU A 322 -4.73 8.65 1.11
CA LEU A 322 -4.73 8.38 -0.33
C LEU A 322 -3.44 7.67 -0.71
N LEU A 323 -3.50 6.58 -1.49
CA LEU A 323 -2.33 5.80 -1.87
C LEU A 323 -1.27 6.65 -2.56
N GLY A 324 -0.01 6.56 -2.10
CA GLY A 324 1.08 7.45 -2.49
C GLY A 324 1.33 7.60 -3.98
N MET A 325 0.98 6.59 -4.79
CA MET A 325 1.15 6.57 -6.25
C MET A 325 0.77 7.91 -6.92
N ALA A 326 -0.34 8.51 -6.50
CA ALA A 326 -0.76 9.84 -6.89
C ALA A 326 -1.93 10.34 -6.03
N TYR A 327 -1.90 11.61 -5.64
CA TYR A 327 -3.02 12.31 -5.02
C TYR A 327 -3.09 13.78 -5.45
N LEU A 328 -4.32 14.27 -5.64
CA LEU A 328 -4.66 15.56 -6.22
C LEU A 328 -5.32 16.44 -5.16
N PHE A 329 -4.90 17.70 -5.01
CA PHE A 329 -5.38 18.64 -3.99
C PHE A 329 -5.64 20.04 -4.54
N SER A 330 -6.53 20.77 -3.86
CA SER A 330 -6.56 22.24 -3.94
C SER A 330 -5.29 22.83 -3.33
N ASN A 331 -4.74 23.87 -3.95
CA ASN A 331 -3.42 24.39 -3.62
C ASN A 331 -3.37 25.24 -2.32
N ASP A 332 -4.48 25.29 -1.57
CA ASP A 332 -4.55 25.84 -0.21
C ASP A 332 -4.15 24.82 0.87
N LEU A 333 -4.00 23.54 0.52
CA LEU A 333 -3.59 22.48 1.44
C LEU A 333 -2.08 22.42 1.75
N PRO A 334 -1.14 22.70 0.82
CA PRO A 334 0.30 22.57 1.08
C PRO A 334 0.78 23.33 2.32
N GLU A 335 0.42 24.62 2.46
CA GLU A 335 0.76 25.44 3.63
C GLU A 335 0.19 24.84 4.93
N LYS A 336 -1.07 24.40 4.90
CA LYS A 336 -1.76 23.79 6.05
C LYS A 336 -1.12 22.46 6.46
N ILE A 337 -0.68 21.66 5.50
CA ILE A 337 0.00 20.38 5.72
C ILE A 337 1.42 20.62 6.29
N VAL A 338 2.13 21.65 5.82
CA VAL A 338 3.40 22.09 6.41
C VAL A 338 3.21 22.56 7.85
N GLU A 339 2.20 23.39 8.13
CA GLU A 339 1.92 23.85 9.50
C GLU A 339 1.57 22.68 10.44
N ALA A 340 0.67 21.78 10.01
CA ALA A 340 0.29 20.60 10.79
C ALA A 340 1.45 19.62 11.02
N SER A 341 2.44 19.56 10.12
CA SER A 341 3.60 18.66 10.26
C SER A 341 4.45 18.94 11.51
N LYS A 342 4.40 20.18 12.05
CA LYS A 342 5.12 20.56 13.28
C LYS A 342 4.68 19.78 14.51
N GLU A 343 3.38 19.49 14.60
CA GLU A 343 2.76 18.82 15.75
C GLU A 343 2.74 17.29 15.62
N ILE A 344 3.08 16.74 14.44
CA ILE A 344 2.88 15.32 14.11
C ILE A 344 4.22 14.65 13.84
N LYS A 345 4.58 13.70 14.73
CA LYS A 345 5.82 12.94 14.64
C LYS A 345 5.89 12.18 13.30
N PRO A 346 6.92 12.41 12.47
CA PRO A 346 7.01 11.82 11.14
C PRO A 346 7.38 10.34 11.16
N PHE A 347 6.87 9.62 10.18
CA PHE A 347 7.19 8.22 9.92
C PHE A 347 7.35 7.98 8.42
N ASN A 348 8.02 6.89 8.05
CA ASN A 348 8.46 6.54 6.69
C ASN A 348 7.35 6.14 5.70
N ILE A 349 6.08 6.24 6.08
CA ILE A 349 4.92 5.93 5.23
C ILE A 349 4.27 7.25 4.86
N GLU A 350 4.88 7.91 3.87
CA GLU A 350 4.62 9.28 3.39
C GLU A 350 3.13 9.57 3.21
N ASP A 351 2.42 8.68 2.51
CA ASP A 351 1.04 8.84 2.13
C ASP A 351 0.08 8.76 3.35
N ALA A 352 0.35 7.86 4.29
CA ALA A 352 -0.34 7.80 5.57
C ALA A 352 0.07 8.93 6.55
N TYR A 353 1.27 9.51 6.42
CA TYR A 353 1.68 10.70 7.18
C TYR A 353 0.91 11.95 6.72
N VAL A 354 0.76 12.16 5.40
CA VAL A 354 -0.13 13.20 4.86
C VAL A 354 -1.58 12.98 5.35
N GLY A 355 -2.04 11.73 5.41
CA GLY A 355 -3.31 11.38 6.05
C GLY A 355 -3.41 11.76 7.54
N ALA A 356 -2.30 11.70 8.29
CA ALA A 356 -2.25 12.14 9.68
C ALA A 356 -2.33 13.67 9.81
N CYS A 357 -1.63 14.41 8.95
CA CYS A 357 -1.77 15.87 8.84
C CYS A 357 -3.21 16.30 8.53
N LEU A 358 -3.85 15.63 7.57
CA LEU A 358 -5.24 15.89 7.21
C LEU A 358 -6.21 15.57 8.37
N LYS A 359 -6.03 14.45 9.09
CA LYS A 359 -6.79 14.13 10.31
C LYS A 359 -6.63 15.20 11.40
N HIS A 360 -5.43 15.74 11.60
CA HIS A 360 -5.18 16.82 12.58
C HIS A 360 -5.88 18.13 12.17
N LEU A 361 -5.85 18.48 10.88
CA LEU A 361 -6.55 19.64 10.31
C LEU A 361 -8.09 19.49 10.28
N GLY A 362 -8.64 18.31 10.61
CA GLY A 362 -10.07 18.01 10.48
C GLY A 362 -10.55 17.84 9.04
N ILE A 363 -9.62 17.64 8.09
CA ILE A 363 -9.90 17.55 6.65
C ILE A 363 -9.96 16.07 6.25
N ALA A 364 -11.07 15.65 5.65
CA ALA A 364 -11.26 14.27 5.20
C ALA A 364 -10.88 14.13 3.70
N PRO A 365 -10.03 13.15 3.33
CA PRO A 365 -9.82 12.81 1.92
C PRO A 365 -11.14 12.42 1.25
N SER A 366 -11.40 13.03 0.10
CA SER A 366 -12.60 12.80 -0.70
C SER A 366 -12.44 11.60 -1.63
N SER A 367 -13.56 10.95 -1.94
CA SER A 367 -13.62 10.03 -3.07
C SER A 367 -13.73 10.83 -4.37
N PRO A 368 -13.01 10.45 -5.44
CA PRO A 368 -13.29 11.00 -6.77
C PRO A 368 -14.70 10.57 -7.24
N PRO A 369 -15.37 11.33 -8.12
CA PRO A 369 -16.70 10.99 -8.63
C PRO A 369 -16.79 9.61 -9.29
N ASP A 370 -15.71 9.16 -9.96
CA ASP A 370 -15.53 7.78 -10.41
C ASP A 370 -14.18 7.22 -9.88
N PRO A 371 -14.22 6.37 -8.84
CA PRO A 371 -13.03 5.70 -8.31
C PRO A 371 -12.30 4.79 -9.31
N SER A 372 -12.93 4.34 -10.39
CA SER A 372 -12.30 3.47 -11.40
C SER A 372 -11.29 4.19 -12.30
N GLN A 373 -11.26 5.54 -12.25
CA GLN A 373 -10.28 6.37 -12.96
C GLN A 373 -8.91 6.42 -12.27
N PHE A 374 -8.85 6.14 -10.96
CA PHE A 374 -7.61 6.05 -10.18
C PHE A 374 -7.31 4.57 -9.93
N ARG A 375 -6.33 4.00 -10.63
CA ARG A 375 -6.09 2.54 -10.62
C ARG A 375 -4.75 2.18 -9.98
N ALA A 376 -4.81 1.46 -8.86
CA ALA A 376 -3.62 1.02 -8.13
C ALA A 376 -2.59 0.26 -8.99
N TYR A 377 -3.02 -0.54 -9.96
CA TYR A 377 -2.13 -1.22 -10.90
C TYR A 377 -2.79 -1.39 -12.28
N LEU A 378 -1.99 -1.40 -13.33
CA LEU A 378 -2.43 -1.81 -14.67
C LEU A 378 -2.80 -3.31 -14.66
N GLY A 379 -4.00 -3.62 -15.19
CA GLY A 379 -4.45 -5.00 -15.43
C GLY A 379 -3.89 -5.56 -16.74
N GLN A 380 -4.70 -6.32 -17.48
CA GLN A 380 -4.40 -6.56 -18.90
C GLN A 380 -4.53 -5.25 -19.67
N TYR A 381 -3.62 -5.00 -20.61
CA TYR A 381 -3.66 -3.78 -21.42
C TYR A 381 -4.86 -3.81 -22.39
N ASN A 382 -5.70 -2.79 -22.30
CA ASN A 382 -6.71 -2.45 -23.29
C ASN A 382 -6.60 -0.96 -23.59
N ARG A 383 -6.52 -0.58 -24.87
CA ARG A 383 -6.40 0.83 -25.29
C ARG A 383 -7.59 1.67 -24.84
N GLU A 384 -8.80 1.11 -24.91
CA GLU A 384 -10.05 1.84 -24.62
C GLU A 384 -10.19 2.25 -23.15
N ASP A 385 -9.64 1.46 -22.23
CA ASP A 385 -9.62 1.76 -20.79
C ASP A 385 -8.91 3.10 -20.51
N PHE A 386 -7.82 3.38 -21.23
CA PHE A 386 -7.02 4.59 -21.03
C PHE A 386 -7.71 5.88 -21.48
N PHE A 387 -8.80 5.78 -22.26
CA PHE A 387 -9.67 6.92 -22.55
C PHE A 387 -10.47 7.38 -21.32
N ARG A 388 -10.61 6.54 -20.27
CA ARG A 388 -11.33 6.90 -19.02
C ARG A 388 -10.43 7.03 -17.79
N VAL A 389 -9.24 6.42 -17.81
CA VAL A 389 -8.28 6.49 -16.71
C VAL A 389 -7.76 7.92 -16.51
N ILE A 390 -7.75 8.36 -15.25
CA ILE A 390 -6.98 9.53 -14.79
C ILE A 390 -5.54 9.11 -14.51
N THR A 391 -5.34 7.99 -13.79
CA THR A 391 -3.99 7.55 -13.45
C THR A 391 -3.86 6.05 -13.15
N THR A 392 -2.70 5.45 -13.46
CA THR A 392 -2.36 4.08 -13.07
C THR A 392 -0.84 3.84 -12.96
N ILE A 393 -0.42 2.99 -12.02
CA ILE A 393 0.99 2.52 -11.91
C ILE A 393 1.34 1.67 -13.15
N LEU A 394 2.51 1.93 -13.72
CA LEU A 394 3.14 1.14 -14.79
C LEU A 394 4.43 0.45 -14.30
N GLY A 395 4.93 -0.53 -15.05
CA GLY A 395 6.12 -1.29 -14.69
C GLY A 395 7.45 -0.74 -15.22
N SER A 396 7.45 0.27 -16.11
CA SER A 396 8.68 0.92 -16.59
C SER A 396 8.44 2.25 -17.33
N PRO A 397 9.47 3.12 -17.42
CA PRO A 397 9.44 4.31 -18.29
C PRO A 397 9.19 4.00 -19.78
N GLN A 398 9.65 2.83 -20.28
CA GLN A 398 9.38 2.40 -21.65
C GLN A 398 7.89 2.06 -21.86
N GLN A 399 7.28 1.37 -20.90
CA GLN A 399 5.84 1.08 -20.94
C GLN A 399 4.99 2.36 -20.94
N LEU A 400 5.42 3.42 -20.23
CA LEU A 400 4.77 4.73 -20.28
C LEU A 400 4.81 5.31 -21.71
N ILE A 401 5.98 5.31 -22.34
CA ILE A 401 6.17 5.80 -23.71
C ILE A 401 5.32 5.03 -24.72
N ASP A 402 5.27 3.70 -24.62
CA ASP A 402 4.56 2.85 -25.58
C ASP A 402 3.03 2.96 -25.43
N ILE A 403 2.53 2.96 -24.19
CA ILE A 403 1.10 3.19 -23.91
C ILE A 403 0.68 4.58 -24.36
N TRP A 404 1.46 5.62 -24.08
CA TRP A 404 1.14 6.98 -24.49
C TRP A 404 1.02 7.12 -26.01
N LYS A 405 1.98 6.56 -26.76
CA LYS A 405 1.97 6.53 -28.22
C LYS A 405 0.76 5.79 -28.79
N ASP A 406 0.35 4.68 -28.19
CA ASP A 406 -0.83 3.95 -28.66
C ASP A 406 -2.13 4.69 -28.34
N VAL A 407 -2.29 5.20 -27.12
CA VAL A 407 -3.49 5.95 -26.72
C VAL A 407 -3.67 7.20 -27.57
N LYS A 408 -2.63 8.02 -27.75
CA LYS A 408 -2.66 9.29 -28.53
C LYS A 408 -2.66 9.09 -30.06
N ARG A 409 -2.61 7.85 -30.57
CA ARG A 409 -2.74 7.55 -32.01
C ARG A 409 -4.11 8.02 -32.55
N PRO A 410 -4.20 8.66 -33.73
CA PRO A 410 -5.48 8.88 -34.39
C PRO A 410 -6.27 7.57 -34.56
N SER A 411 -7.59 7.66 -34.43
CA SER A 411 -8.57 6.57 -34.63
C SER A 411 -9.08 6.54 -36.06
#